data_AF-A0A7G6X2G2-F1
#
_entry.id   AF-A0A7G6X2G2-F1
#
_cell.length_a   1.000
_cell.length_b   1.000
_cell.length_c   1.000
_cell.angle_alpha   90.00
_cell.angle_beta   90.00
_cell.angle_gamma   90.00
#
_symmetry.space_group_name_H-M   'P 1'
#
loop_
_entity.id
_entity.type
_entity.pdbx_description
1 polymer ?
#
loop_
_entity_poly.entity_id
_entity_poly.type
_entity_poly.pdbx_seq_one_letter_code
_entity_poly.pdbx_strand_id
1 'polypeptide(L)'
;MVEDERMRRWRLVLGSEAEPETATTLSGADRSIDAALAALYDAEPGESGSRRSAGLGSSAPRVARWLGDIRGYFPSTVVQVMQRDAVERLGITRMLMEPELLGAVEPDVHLVSTLLALNEVMPEETKQTAREVVGRVVAELEQRLAERTRAAVTGALDRAGRTGRPRHADIDWDRTIRANLKHFSPSLGTIVPDRLVGYARRNHSVQRDIVLAIDQSGSMAESVVYASLFGAVLGSMRALRTSLVVFDTAVVDLTDQLDDPVDVLFGTQLGGGTDINRALAYCEGLVARPAETVLVLISDLYEGGVREEMLRRARSLVESGVQVIALLALADSGTPSYDGDNAAALTDLGIPTFACTPDLFPDLMAAAIRHEDISSWAAVNLSG
;
A
#
# COMPACT_ATOMS: atom_id res chain seq x y z
N MET A 1 -40.35 -26.54 7.07
CA MET A 1 -39.96 -25.16 6.73
C MET A 1 -38.51 -24.84 7.12
N VAL A 2 -38.14 -24.77 8.41
CA VAL A 2 -36.73 -24.49 8.81
C VAL A 2 -35.79 -25.65 8.45
N GLU A 3 -36.26 -26.88 8.57
CA GLU A 3 -35.49 -28.07 8.23
C GLU A 3 -35.30 -28.23 6.71
N ASP A 4 -36.33 -27.95 5.92
CA ASP A 4 -36.27 -27.96 4.45
C ASP A 4 -35.35 -26.86 3.91
N GLU A 5 -35.35 -25.67 4.51
CA GLU A 5 -34.47 -24.59 4.08
C GLU A 5 -33.01 -24.84 4.48
N ARG A 6 -32.78 -25.46 5.63
CA ARG A 6 -31.46 -25.93 6.05
C ARG A 6 -30.93 -26.99 5.09
N MET A 7 -31.75 -27.99 4.74
CA MET A 7 -31.39 -29.04 3.78
C MET A 7 -31.15 -28.48 2.37
N ARG A 8 -31.94 -27.50 1.93
CA ARG A 8 -31.69 -26.76 0.68
C ARG A 8 -30.32 -26.07 0.68
N ARG A 9 -29.95 -25.39 1.77
CA ARG A 9 -28.64 -24.71 1.88
C ARG A 9 -27.49 -25.72 1.90
N TRP A 10 -27.64 -26.84 2.61
CA TRP A 10 -26.64 -27.91 2.61
C TRP A 10 -26.47 -28.55 1.23
N ARG A 11 -27.56 -28.75 0.47
CA ARG A 11 -27.47 -29.26 -0.91
C ARG A 11 -26.79 -28.27 -1.87
N LEU A 12 -26.92 -26.96 -1.65
CA LEU A 12 -26.20 -25.94 -2.44
C LEU A 12 -24.71 -25.85 -2.05
N VAL A 13 -24.37 -26.05 -0.78
CA VAL A 13 -22.98 -25.99 -0.28
C VAL A 13 -22.18 -27.25 -0.65
N LEU A 14 -22.81 -28.42 -0.58
CA LEU A 14 -22.17 -29.72 -0.82
C LEU A 14 -22.23 -30.16 -2.29
N GLY A 15 -22.81 -29.33 -3.17
CA GLY A 15 -22.91 -29.60 -4.60
C GLY A 15 -23.75 -30.83 -4.96
N SER A 16 -23.62 -31.27 -6.22
CA SER A 16 -24.47 -32.33 -6.79
C SER A 16 -24.24 -33.72 -6.20
N GLU A 17 -23.10 -33.93 -5.55
CA GLU A 17 -22.75 -35.21 -4.92
C GLU A 17 -23.56 -35.50 -3.65
N ALA A 18 -24.14 -34.47 -3.02
CA ALA A 18 -24.98 -34.61 -1.82
C ALA A 18 -26.47 -34.85 -2.13
N GLU A 19 -26.85 -34.95 -3.42
CA GLU A 19 -28.22 -35.23 -3.85
C GLU A 19 -28.81 -36.56 -3.33
N PRO A 20 -28.05 -37.66 -3.20
CA PRO A 20 -28.56 -38.93 -2.64
C PRO A 20 -28.93 -38.82 -1.16
N GLU A 21 -28.26 -37.95 -0.40
CA GLU A 21 -28.35 -37.87 1.06
C GLU A 21 -29.28 -36.75 1.53
N THR A 22 -29.46 -35.70 0.71
CA THR A 22 -30.30 -34.54 1.06
C THR A 22 -31.74 -34.64 0.56
N ALA A 23 -32.04 -35.54 -0.38
CA ALA A 23 -33.38 -35.81 -0.93
C ALA A 23 -34.20 -34.56 -1.32
N THR A 24 -33.53 -33.45 -1.64
CA THR A 24 -34.16 -32.14 -1.87
C THR A 24 -34.06 -31.75 -3.34
N THR A 25 -35.19 -31.62 -4.03
CA THR A 25 -35.23 -31.13 -5.41
C THR A 25 -35.16 -29.60 -5.45
N LEU A 26 -34.11 -29.05 -6.06
CA LEU A 26 -33.91 -27.60 -6.20
C LEU A 26 -34.95 -26.96 -7.14
N SER A 27 -35.47 -25.80 -6.75
CA SER A 27 -36.39 -25.00 -7.58
C SER A 27 -35.65 -24.37 -8.78
N GLY A 28 -36.37 -23.69 -9.69
CA GLY A 28 -35.77 -23.14 -10.92
C GLY A 28 -34.65 -22.11 -10.66
N ALA A 29 -34.86 -21.18 -9.73
CA ALA A 29 -33.84 -20.21 -9.33
C ALA A 29 -32.67 -20.88 -8.60
N ASP A 30 -32.96 -21.88 -7.78
CA ASP A 30 -31.95 -22.60 -7.02
C ASP A 30 -31.05 -23.45 -7.89
N ARG A 31 -31.56 -23.96 -9.01
CA ARG A 31 -30.76 -24.65 -10.02
C ARG A 31 -29.80 -23.72 -10.75
N SER A 32 -30.18 -22.47 -10.98
CA SER A 32 -29.26 -21.47 -11.52
C SER A 32 -28.15 -21.13 -10.52
N ILE A 33 -28.49 -21.03 -9.23
CA ILE A 33 -27.52 -20.80 -8.15
C ILE A 33 -26.57 -22.00 -8.00
N ASP A 34 -27.10 -23.22 -8.00
CA ASP A 34 -26.31 -24.47 -7.93
C ASP A 34 -25.37 -24.59 -9.13
N ALA A 35 -25.84 -24.31 -10.34
CA ALA A 35 -25.01 -24.30 -11.54
C ALA A 35 -23.91 -23.23 -11.47
N ALA A 36 -24.19 -22.07 -10.87
CA ALA A 36 -23.20 -21.04 -10.65
C ALA A 36 -22.15 -21.46 -9.60
N LEU A 37 -22.58 -22.06 -8.49
CA LEU A 37 -21.67 -22.56 -7.46
C LEU A 37 -20.80 -23.71 -7.98
N ALA A 38 -21.38 -24.67 -8.70
CA ALA A 38 -20.66 -25.79 -9.30
C ALA A 38 -19.63 -25.33 -10.34
N ALA A 39 -19.95 -24.33 -11.16
CA ALA A 39 -19.00 -23.77 -12.13
C ALA A 39 -17.75 -23.16 -11.48
N LEU A 40 -17.86 -22.72 -10.22
CA LEU A 40 -16.77 -22.13 -9.45
C LEU A 40 -16.05 -23.16 -8.57
N TYR A 41 -16.80 -23.99 -7.84
CA TYR A 41 -16.27 -24.83 -6.77
C TYR A 41 -16.01 -26.29 -7.19
N ASP A 42 -16.70 -26.80 -8.22
CA ASP A 42 -16.51 -28.18 -8.73
C ASP A 42 -15.54 -28.23 -9.93
N ALA A 43 -15.01 -27.08 -10.37
CA ALA A 43 -14.00 -27.00 -11.42
C ALA A 43 -12.61 -27.31 -10.84
N GLU A 44 -12.24 -28.60 -10.77
CA GLU A 44 -10.91 -29.02 -10.32
C GLU A 44 -9.79 -28.52 -11.27
N PRO A 45 -8.76 -27.82 -10.77
CA PRO A 45 -7.58 -27.47 -11.54
C PRO A 45 -6.61 -28.68 -11.55
N GLY A 46 -6.79 -29.64 -12.46
CA GLY A 46 -5.76 -30.67 -12.62
C GLY A 46 -6.07 -31.99 -13.32
N GLU A 47 -7.31 -32.37 -13.58
CA GLU A 47 -7.57 -33.69 -14.21
C GLU A 47 -7.49 -33.66 -15.75
N SER A 48 -6.27 -33.82 -16.24
CA SER A 48 -6.01 -34.28 -17.61
C SER A 48 -6.45 -35.73 -17.76
N GLY A 49 -7.72 -36.00 -18.12
CA GLY A 49 -8.14 -37.40 -18.12
C GLY A 49 -9.52 -37.84 -18.61
N SER A 50 -10.24 -37.13 -19.49
CA SER A 50 -11.28 -37.81 -20.28
C SER A 50 -11.67 -37.07 -21.56
N ARG A 51 -11.68 -37.83 -22.65
CA ARG A 51 -11.90 -37.39 -24.03
C ARG A 51 -13.28 -36.74 -24.22
N ARG A 52 -13.33 -35.40 -24.31
CA ARG A 52 -14.22 -34.69 -25.24
C ARG A 52 -13.49 -33.51 -25.88
N SER A 53 -13.72 -33.38 -27.17
CA SER A 53 -12.99 -32.59 -28.17
C SER A 53 -12.67 -31.15 -27.79
N ALA A 54 -11.48 -30.74 -28.19
CA ALA A 54 -10.97 -29.38 -28.25
C ALA A 54 -11.98 -28.40 -28.88
N GLY A 55 -12.11 -27.24 -28.22
CA GLY A 55 -12.89 -26.09 -28.63
C GLY A 55 -12.75 -24.99 -27.57
N LEU A 56 -11.57 -24.36 -27.53
CA LEU A 56 -11.20 -23.25 -26.64
C LEU A 56 -11.93 -21.95 -27.03
N GLY A 57 -13.26 -21.94 -26.91
CA GLY A 57 -14.10 -20.75 -27.13
C GLY A 57 -15.35 -20.69 -26.23
N SER A 58 -15.54 -21.66 -25.33
CA SER A 58 -16.79 -21.80 -24.56
C SER A 58 -16.65 -21.54 -23.05
N SER A 59 -15.44 -21.37 -22.52
CA SER A 59 -15.22 -21.18 -21.07
C SER A 59 -15.30 -19.70 -20.65
N ALA A 60 -14.83 -18.77 -21.48
CA ALA A 60 -14.89 -17.34 -21.23
C ALA A 60 -16.32 -16.76 -21.16
N PRO A 61 -17.22 -17.01 -22.14
CA PRO A 61 -18.60 -16.52 -22.07
C PRO A 61 -19.42 -17.17 -20.94
N ARG A 62 -18.96 -18.28 -20.35
CA ARG A 62 -19.59 -18.89 -19.17
C ARG A 62 -19.21 -18.16 -17.88
N VAL A 63 -17.96 -17.73 -17.74
CA VAL A 63 -17.50 -16.96 -16.56
C VAL A 63 -18.09 -15.55 -16.56
N ALA A 64 -18.17 -14.90 -17.72
CA ALA A 64 -18.82 -13.59 -17.85
C ALA A 64 -20.32 -13.63 -17.49
N ARG A 65 -21.02 -14.68 -17.97
CA ARG A 65 -22.42 -14.94 -17.63
C ARG A 65 -22.59 -15.27 -16.15
N TRP A 66 -21.71 -16.10 -15.61
CA TRP A 66 -21.67 -16.45 -14.18
C TRP A 66 -21.50 -15.21 -13.28
N LEU A 67 -20.57 -14.31 -13.59
CA LEU A 67 -20.36 -13.05 -12.86
C LEU A 67 -21.58 -12.13 -12.90
N GLY A 68 -22.31 -12.12 -14.02
CA GLY A 68 -23.58 -11.40 -14.14
C GLY A 68 -24.69 -12.03 -13.29
N ASP A 69 -24.76 -13.36 -13.28
CA ASP A 69 -25.80 -14.12 -12.59
C ASP A 69 -25.65 -14.05 -11.06
N ILE A 70 -24.42 -14.14 -10.50
CA ILE A 70 -24.19 -14.07 -9.04
C ILE A 70 -24.61 -12.73 -8.42
N ARG A 71 -24.51 -11.62 -9.17
CA ARG A 71 -24.94 -10.28 -8.74
C ARG A 71 -26.46 -10.18 -8.55
N GLY A 72 -27.22 -11.05 -9.23
CA GLY A 72 -28.67 -11.12 -9.09
C GLY A 72 -29.14 -11.98 -7.91
N TYR A 73 -28.29 -12.86 -7.40
CA TYR A 73 -28.68 -13.89 -6.42
C TYR A 73 -28.10 -13.67 -5.01
N PHE A 74 -27.00 -12.92 -4.87
CA PHE A 74 -26.31 -12.75 -3.60
C PHE A 74 -26.14 -11.27 -3.20
N PRO A 75 -26.13 -10.94 -1.89
CA PRO A 75 -25.77 -9.62 -1.39
C PRO A 75 -24.35 -9.22 -1.82
N SER A 76 -24.10 -7.92 -2.01
CA SER A 76 -22.81 -7.38 -2.51
C SER A 76 -21.58 -7.86 -1.73
N THR A 77 -21.69 -7.99 -0.41
CA THR A 77 -20.61 -8.49 0.46
C THR A 77 -20.25 -9.96 0.20
N VAL A 78 -21.24 -10.79 -0.14
CA VAL A 78 -21.02 -12.21 -0.46
C VAL A 78 -20.48 -12.36 -1.88
N VAL A 79 -20.95 -11.52 -2.82
CA VAL A 79 -20.43 -11.46 -4.19
C VAL A 79 -18.94 -11.14 -4.19
N GLN A 80 -18.47 -10.20 -3.37
CA GLN A 80 -17.05 -9.86 -3.26
C GLN A 80 -16.20 -11.05 -2.81
N VAL A 81 -16.65 -11.82 -1.81
CA VAL A 81 -15.94 -13.03 -1.35
C VAL A 81 -15.91 -14.10 -2.42
N MET A 82 -17.04 -14.36 -3.10
CA MET A 82 -17.11 -15.34 -4.19
C MET A 82 -16.30 -14.93 -5.42
N GLN A 83 -16.21 -13.63 -5.71
CA GLN A 83 -15.36 -13.09 -6.77
C GLN A 83 -13.88 -13.27 -6.43
N ARG A 84 -13.48 -13.01 -5.18
CA ARG A 84 -12.13 -13.28 -4.70
C ARG A 84 -11.77 -14.77 -4.82
N ASP A 85 -12.65 -15.67 -4.37
CA ASP A 85 -12.47 -17.13 -4.52
C ASP A 85 -12.37 -17.56 -5.99
N ALA A 86 -13.17 -16.95 -6.87
CA ALA A 86 -13.14 -17.19 -8.32
C ALA A 86 -11.86 -16.73 -8.98
N VAL A 87 -11.35 -15.58 -8.55
CA VAL A 87 -10.07 -15.03 -8.97
C VAL A 87 -8.94 -15.99 -8.54
N GLU A 88 -8.95 -16.46 -7.30
CA GLU A 88 -7.96 -17.43 -6.79
C GLU A 88 -8.05 -18.82 -7.47
N ARG A 89 -9.26 -19.34 -7.76
CA ARG A 89 -9.46 -20.71 -8.27
C ARG A 89 -9.55 -20.84 -9.80
N LEU A 90 -10.24 -19.94 -10.50
CA LEU A 90 -10.47 -20.05 -11.95
C LEU A 90 -9.27 -19.53 -12.78
N GLY A 91 -8.20 -19.13 -12.12
CA GLY A 91 -6.97 -18.70 -12.75
C GLY A 91 -7.15 -17.34 -13.39
N ILE A 92 -6.86 -16.31 -12.59
CA ILE A 92 -6.53 -14.94 -13.00
C ILE A 92 -5.93 -14.90 -14.41
N THR A 93 -4.96 -15.78 -14.73
CA THR A 93 -4.30 -15.88 -16.03
C THR A 93 -5.22 -15.96 -17.26
N ARG A 94 -6.41 -16.57 -17.17
CA ARG A 94 -7.38 -16.64 -18.30
C ARG A 94 -8.33 -15.45 -18.37
N MET A 95 -8.73 -14.89 -17.24
CA MET A 95 -9.57 -13.67 -17.22
C MET A 95 -8.75 -12.41 -17.55
N LEU A 96 -7.45 -12.42 -17.22
CA LEU A 96 -6.51 -11.35 -17.56
C LEU A 96 -6.24 -11.20 -19.07
N MET A 97 -6.58 -12.23 -19.86
CA MET A 97 -6.44 -12.22 -21.32
C MET A 97 -7.63 -11.56 -22.03
N GLU A 98 -8.68 -11.16 -21.29
CA GLU A 98 -9.89 -10.54 -21.84
C GLU A 98 -10.07 -9.11 -21.28
N PRO A 99 -9.78 -8.07 -22.10
CA PRO A 99 -9.84 -6.66 -21.67
C PRO A 99 -11.22 -6.24 -21.14
N GLU A 100 -12.30 -6.85 -21.64
CA GLU A 100 -13.67 -6.52 -21.22
C GLU A 100 -13.99 -7.00 -19.81
N LEU A 101 -13.39 -8.11 -19.35
CA LEU A 101 -13.64 -8.66 -18.01
C LEU A 101 -12.90 -7.90 -16.92
N LEU A 102 -11.69 -7.41 -17.22
CA LEU A 102 -10.90 -6.60 -16.29
C LEU A 102 -11.55 -5.26 -15.97
N GLY A 103 -12.29 -4.67 -16.92
CA GLY A 103 -13.03 -3.43 -16.68
C GLY A 103 -14.26 -3.56 -15.77
N ALA A 104 -14.69 -4.80 -15.46
CA ALA A 104 -15.88 -5.07 -14.64
C ALA A 104 -15.55 -5.48 -13.19
N VAL A 105 -14.26 -5.67 -12.88
CA VAL A 105 -13.72 -5.99 -11.55
C VAL A 105 -13.45 -4.69 -10.80
N GLU A 106 -13.77 -4.64 -9.50
CA GLU A 106 -13.47 -3.47 -8.69
C GLU A 106 -11.95 -3.23 -8.63
N PRO A 107 -11.50 -1.97 -8.74
CA PRO A 107 -10.09 -1.63 -8.58
C PRO A 107 -9.62 -2.04 -7.18
N ASP A 108 -8.83 -3.10 -7.13
CA ASP A 108 -8.27 -3.64 -5.89
C ASP A 108 -6.75 -3.79 -6.03
N VAL A 109 -6.04 -3.50 -4.95
CA VAL A 109 -4.58 -3.63 -4.86
C VAL A 109 -4.18 -5.09 -5.07
N HIS A 110 -4.98 -6.04 -4.58
CA HIS A 110 -4.73 -7.46 -4.77
C HIS A 110 -4.66 -7.86 -6.27
N LEU A 111 -5.52 -7.28 -7.11
CA LEU A 111 -5.49 -7.49 -8.56
C LEU A 111 -4.18 -6.95 -9.17
N VAL A 112 -3.76 -5.75 -8.76
CA VAL A 112 -2.51 -5.13 -9.24
C VAL A 112 -1.32 -5.98 -8.82
N SER A 113 -1.23 -6.36 -7.54
CA SER A 113 -0.15 -7.19 -7.02
C SER A 113 -0.06 -8.53 -7.73
N THR A 114 -1.21 -9.15 -8.05
CA THR A 114 -1.21 -10.40 -8.81
C THR A 114 -0.74 -10.21 -10.25
N LEU A 115 -1.16 -9.12 -10.91
CA LEU A 115 -0.69 -8.77 -12.25
C LEU A 115 0.81 -8.54 -12.30
N LEU A 116 1.37 -7.91 -11.26
CA LEU A 116 2.81 -7.69 -11.13
C LEU A 116 3.57 -9.00 -10.89
N ALA A 117 3.04 -9.90 -10.07
CA ALA A 117 3.64 -11.22 -9.85
C ALA A 117 3.70 -12.07 -11.14
N LEU A 118 2.78 -11.85 -12.08
CA LEU A 118 2.75 -12.53 -13.37
C LEU A 118 3.56 -11.82 -14.46
N ASN A 119 4.16 -10.65 -14.17
CA ASN A 119 4.83 -9.81 -15.16
C ASN A 119 5.95 -10.53 -15.93
N GLU A 120 6.72 -11.40 -15.28
CA GLU A 120 7.81 -12.15 -15.93
C GLU A 120 7.31 -13.21 -16.93
N VAL A 121 6.14 -13.78 -16.68
CA VAL A 121 5.61 -14.93 -17.43
C VAL A 121 4.63 -14.50 -18.54
N MET A 122 4.19 -13.23 -18.52
CA MET A 122 3.26 -12.69 -19.51
C MET A 122 3.91 -12.44 -20.89
N PRO A 123 3.26 -12.85 -22.00
CA PRO A 123 3.67 -12.44 -23.35
C PRO A 123 3.65 -10.91 -23.52
N GLU A 124 4.54 -10.35 -24.34
CA GLU A 124 4.66 -8.89 -24.55
C GLU A 124 3.35 -8.23 -25.00
N GLU A 125 2.54 -8.90 -25.84
CA GLU A 125 1.23 -8.38 -26.26
C GLU A 125 0.26 -8.27 -25.08
N THR A 126 0.35 -9.16 -24.08
CA THR A 126 -0.48 -9.15 -22.86
C THR A 126 0.01 -8.13 -21.84
N LYS A 127 1.31 -7.81 -21.81
CA LYS A 127 1.87 -6.80 -20.90
C LYS A 127 1.29 -5.42 -21.13
N GLN A 128 1.04 -5.04 -22.38
CA GLN A 128 0.45 -3.74 -22.70
C GLN A 128 -0.98 -3.63 -22.15
N THR A 129 -1.79 -4.68 -22.33
CA THR A 129 -3.16 -4.72 -21.78
C THR A 129 -3.14 -4.73 -20.25
N ALA A 130 -2.22 -5.47 -19.62
CA ALA A 130 -2.02 -5.44 -18.18
C ALA A 130 -1.67 -4.04 -17.68
N ARG A 131 -0.75 -3.34 -18.35
CA ARG A 131 -0.37 -1.94 -18.05
C ARG A 131 -1.56 -1.00 -18.13
N GLU A 132 -2.40 -1.12 -19.17
CA GLU A 132 -3.59 -0.29 -19.30
C GLU A 132 -4.60 -0.50 -18.17
N VAL A 133 -4.78 -1.75 -17.74
CA VAL A 133 -5.71 -2.10 -16.67
C VAL A 133 -5.17 -1.65 -15.32
N VAL A 134 -3.90 -1.95 -15.02
CA VAL A 134 -3.21 -1.46 -13.83
C VAL A 134 -3.26 0.06 -13.80
N GLY A 135 -3.03 0.75 -14.92
CA GLY A 135 -3.10 2.21 -14.99
C GLY A 135 -4.46 2.79 -14.61
N ARG A 136 -5.57 2.15 -15.00
CA ARG A 136 -6.91 2.59 -14.57
C ARG A 136 -7.10 2.42 -13.07
N VAL A 137 -6.69 1.27 -12.52
CA VAL A 137 -6.81 0.97 -11.09
C VAL A 137 -5.94 1.90 -10.26
N VAL A 138 -4.67 2.07 -10.65
CA VAL A 138 -3.70 2.97 -10.04
C VAL A 138 -4.20 4.41 -10.06
N ALA A 139 -4.74 4.90 -11.18
CA ALA A 139 -5.28 6.26 -11.26
C ALA A 139 -6.46 6.49 -10.29
N GLU A 140 -7.36 5.51 -10.17
CA GLU A 140 -8.48 5.61 -9.23
C GLU A 140 -8.02 5.56 -7.77
N LEU A 141 -7.08 4.67 -7.44
CA LEU A 141 -6.49 4.59 -6.10
C LEU A 141 -5.70 5.85 -5.75
N GLU A 142 -4.89 6.37 -6.68
CA GLU A 142 -4.16 7.62 -6.51
C GLU A 142 -5.13 8.76 -6.23
N GLN A 143 -6.20 8.90 -7.02
CA GLN A 143 -7.18 9.97 -6.82
C GLN A 143 -7.81 9.93 -5.42
N ARG A 144 -8.12 8.73 -4.90
CA ARG A 144 -8.66 8.55 -3.54
C ARG A 144 -7.65 8.91 -2.46
N LEU A 145 -6.38 8.54 -2.63
CA LEU A 145 -5.33 8.73 -1.62
C LEU A 145 -4.70 10.13 -1.65
N ALA A 146 -4.70 10.78 -2.81
CA ALA A 146 -3.89 11.96 -3.03
C ALA A 146 -4.38 13.19 -2.26
N GLU A 147 -5.70 13.40 -2.14
CA GLU A 147 -6.25 14.55 -1.41
C GLU A 147 -5.86 14.51 0.07
N ARG A 148 -6.07 13.36 0.74
CA ARG A 148 -5.72 13.18 2.15
C ARG A 148 -4.22 13.32 2.38
N THR A 149 -3.40 12.70 1.53
CA THR A 149 -1.94 12.77 1.60
C THR A 149 -1.44 14.19 1.43
N ARG A 150 -1.88 14.90 0.38
CA ARG A 150 -1.49 16.30 0.15
C ARG A 150 -1.92 17.19 1.30
N ALA A 151 -3.14 17.02 1.84
CA ALA A 151 -3.63 17.82 2.95
C ALA A 151 -2.82 17.60 4.24
N ALA A 152 -2.56 16.34 4.61
CA ALA A 152 -1.82 15.99 5.82
C ALA A 152 -0.37 16.49 5.75
N VAL A 153 0.31 16.25 4.63
CA VAL A 153 1.70 16.63 4.38
C VAL A 153 1.86 18.14 4.24
N THR A 154 1.02 18.82 3.46
CA THR A 154 1.08 20.29 3.32
C THR A 154 0.82 20.96 4.67
N GLY A 155 -0.19 20.51 5.42
CA GLY A 155 -0.46 21.01 6.74
C GLY A 155 0.69 20.77 7.73
N ALA A 156 1.43 19.66 7.59
CA ALA A 156 2.63 19.39 8.37
C ALA A 156 3.79 20.32 8.01
N LEU A 157 4.04 20.52 6.72
CA LEU A 157 5.07 21.42 6.21
C LEU A 157 4.83 22.87 6.65
N ASP A 158 3.61 23.38 6.53
CA ASP A 158 3.24 24.73 6.98
C ASP A 158 3.46 24.93 8.49
N ARG A 159 3.28 23.86 9.27
CA ARG A 159 3.50 23.89 10.73
C ARG A 159 4.98 23.74 11.10
N ALA A 160 5.73 22.93 10.37
CA ALA A 160 7.16 22.70 10.57
C ALA A 160 7.99 23.91 10.12
N GLY A 161 7.59 24.56 9.03
CA GLY A 161 8.16 25.81 8.53
C GLY A 161 7.78 27.03 9.37
N ARG A 162 7.67 26.93 10.69
CA ARG A 162 7.48 28.10 11.56
C ARG A 162 8.81 28.58 12.10
N THR A 163 8.96 29.90 12.26
CA THR A 163 10.21 30.52 12.74
C THR A 163 9.98 31.29 14.03
N GLY A 164 10.97 31.22 14.93
CA GLY A 164 11.05 32.05 16.14
C GLY A 164 11.67 33.43 15.90
N ARG A 165 12.07 33.72 14.66
CA ARG A 165 12.62 35.02 14.23
C ARG A 165 11.92 35.52 12.96
N PRO A 166 10.58 35.72 12.99
CA PRO A 166 9.85 36.23 11.85
C PRO A 166 10.21 37.70 11.57
N ARG A 167 10.10 38.11 10.30
CA ARG A 167 10.05 39.54 9.96
C ARG A 167 8.68 40.09 10.37
N HIS A 168 8.59 41.40 10.56
CA HIS A 168 7.36 42.05 11.01
C HIS A 168 6.09 41.68 10.22
N ALA A 169 6.21 41.47 8.90
CA ALA A 169 5.09 41.10 8.03
C ALA A 169 4.65 39.63 8.15
N ASP A 170 5.52 38.77 8.68
CA ASP A 170 5.32 37.32 8.75
C ASP A 170 4.95 36.84 10.17
N ILE A 171 4.73 37.77 11.10
CA ILE A 171 4.38 37.47 12.50
C ILE A 171 2.97 36.90 12.60
N ASP A 172 2.85 35.73 13.23
CA ASP A 172 1.57 35.20 13.70
C ASP A 172 1.23 35.90 15.01
N TRP A 173 0.49 37.01 14.91
CA TRP A 173 0.19 37.85 16.07
C TRP A 173 -0.64 37.15 17.13
N ASP A 174 -1.64 36.36 16.75
CA ASP A 174 -2.49 35.64 17.69
C ASP A 174 -1.66 34.65 18.53
N ARG A 175 -0.80 33.87 17.87
CA ARG A 175 0.06 32.91 18.57
C ARG A 175 1.18 33.57 19.36
N THR A 176 1.75 34.66 18.83
CA THR A 176 2.74 35.49 19.53
C THR A 176 2.12 36.09 20.80
N ILE A 177 0.90 36.61 20.72
CA ILE A 177 0.17 37.13 21.89
C ILE A 177 -0.01 36.01 22.91
N ARG A 178 -0.57 34.86 22.52
CA ARG A 178 -0.81 33.72 23.43
C ARG A 178 0.46 33.22 24.10
N ALA A 179 1.57 33.12 23.35
CA ALA A 179 2.86 32.69 23.90
C ALA A 179 3.47 33.68 24.90
N ASN A 180 3.10 34.96 24.81
CA ASN A 180 3.62 36.03 25.64
C ASN A 180 2.60 36.60 26.63
N LEU A 181 1.42 36.00 26.80
CA LEU A 181 0.41 36.47 27.76
C LEU A 181 0.96 36.66 29.17
N LYS A 182 1.92 35.80 29.57
CA LYS A 182 2.65 35.88 30.84
C LYS A 182 3.55 37.13 30.98
N HIS A 183 3.79 37.87 29.90
CA HIS A 183 4.61 39.08 29.82
C HIS A 183 3.75 40.34 29.62
N PHE A 184 2.51 40.33 30.11
CA PHE A 184 1.69 41.54 30.17
C PHE A 184 2.31 42.55 31.13
N SER A 185 2.50 43.79 30.66
CA SER A 185 3.00 44.91 31.45
C SER A 185 1.84 45.83 31.83
N PRO A 186 1.45 45.89 33.12
CA PRO A 186 0.37 46.76 33.58
C PRO A 186 0.67 48.25 33.38
N SER A 187 1.94 48.65 33.46
CA SER A 187 2.36 50.05 33.28
C SER A 187 2.28 50.52 31.84
N LEU A 188 2.50 49.62 30.86
CA LEU A 188 2.41 49.92 29.44
C LEU A 188 1.05 49.56 28.83
N GLY A 189 0.19 48.86 29.58
CA GLY A 189 -1.12 48.41 29.11
C GLY A 189 -1.06 47.44 27.94
N THR A 190 0.06 46.72 27.75
CA THR A 190 0.28 45.86 26.60
C THR A 190 1.16 44.65 26.93
N ILE A 191 1.17 43.67 26.04
CA ILE A 191 2.03 42.50 26.12
C ILE A 191 3.36 42.83 25.45
N VAL A 192 4.47 42.64 26.17
CA VAL A 192 5.81 42.80 25.60
C VAL A 192 6.27 41.43 25.06
N PRO A 193 6.40 41.27 23.73
CA PRO A 193 6.76 39.98 23.16
C PRO A 193 8.25 39.68 23.41
N ASP A 194 8.51 38.62 24.16
CA ASP A 194 9.83 38.01 24.35
C ASP A 194 10.10 36.96 23.26
N ARG A 195 9.07 36.17 22.92
CA ARG A 195 9.12 35.14 21.87
C ARG A 195 8.20 35.49 20.71
N LEU A 196 8.78 35.88 19.57
CA LEU A 196 8.01 36.05 18.34
C LEU A 196 7.79 34.68 17.69
N VAL A 197 6.57 34.44 17.20
CA VAL A 197 6.24 33.29 16.37
C VAL A 197 5.73 33.81 15.05
N GLY A 198 6.28 33.30 13.95
CA GLY A 198 5.73 33.62 12.65
C GLY A 198 5.98 32.54 11.63
N TYR A 199 5.41 32.74 10.47
CA TYR A 199 5.54 31.82 9.35
C TYR A 199 6.95 31.97 8.78
N ALA A 200 7.67 30.86 8.57
CA ALA A 200 8.79 30.94 7.65
C ALA A 200 8.20 31.37 6.31
N ARG A 201 8.90 32.26 5.60
CA ARG A 201 8.48 32.64 4.25
C ARG A 201 8.16 31.37 3.47
N ARG A 202 7.11 31.42 2.65
CA ARG A 202 6.89 30.49 1.53
C ARG A 202 8.08 30.58 0.60
N ASN A 203 9.21 29.99 0.99
CA ASN A 203 10.27 29.72 0.05
C ASN A 203 9.73 28.61 -0.85
N HIS A 204 9.77 28.84 -2.15
CA HIS A 204 9.60 27.80 -3.17
C HIS A 204 10.74 26.76 -3.16
N SER A 205 11.45 26.61 -2.03
CA SER A 205 12.54 25.65 -1.86
C SER A 205 12.01 24.38 -1.23
N VAL A 206 12.63 23.27 -1.58
CA VAL A 206 12.43 21.98 -0.92
C VAL A 206 12.63 22.13 0.59
N GLN A 207 11.56 21.90 1.35
CA GLN A 207 11.54 22.01 2.81
C GLN A 207 11.98 20.72 3.48
N ARG A 208 11.74 19.55 2.86
CA ARG A 208 12.10 18.23 3.37
C ARG A 208 12.54 17.31 2.25
N ASP A 209 13.47 16.42 2.58
CA ASP A 209 13.90 15.32 1.73
C ASP A 209 13.22 14.03 2.23
N ILE A 210 12.61 13.26 1.33
CA ILE A 210 11.98 11.98 1.64
C ILE A 210 12.66 10.91 0.79
N VAL A 211 13.19 9.87 1.43
CA VAL A 211 13.75 8.70 0.76
C VAL A 211 12.86 7.51 1.10
N LEU A 212 12.17 6.96 0.10
CA LEU A 212 11.39 5.73 0.23
C LEU A 212 12.25 4.57 -0.28
N ALA A 213 12.63 3.66 0.61
CA ALA A 213 13.36 2.45 0.27
C ALA A 213 12.42 1.25 0.39
N ILE A 214 12.12 0.57 -0.72
CA ILE A 214 11.09 -0.47 -0.78
C ILE A 214 11.70 -1.80 -1.20
N ASP A 215 11.46 -2.82 -0.38
CA ASP A 215 11.81 -4.20 -0.66
C ASP A 215 10.87 -4.81 -1.72
N GLN A 216 11.44 -5.47 -2.72
CA GLN A 216 10.73 -6.16 -3.81
C GLN A 216 10.64 -7.68 -3.59
N SER A 217 10.91 -8.18 -2.39
CA SER A 217 10.67 -9.59 -2.08
C SER A 217 9.22 -9.98 -2.39
N GLY A 218 8.99 -11.26 -2.71
CA GLY A 218 7.67 -11.72 -3.19
C GLY A 218 6.51 -11.46 -2.22
N SER A 219 6.79 -11.34 -0.92
CA SER A 219 5.86 -10.95 0.14
C SER A 219 5.43 -9.48 0.10
N MET A 220 6.16 -8.63 -0.63
CA MET A 220 6.02 -7.18 -0.59
C MET A 220 5.16 -6.59 -1.72
N ALA A 221 4.57 -7.42 -2.59
CA ALA A 221 3.86 -6.96 -3.79
C ALA A 221 2.77 -5.92 -3.50
N GLU A 222 2.01 -6.04 -2.41
CA GLU A 222 0.98 -5.06 -2.01
C GLU A 222 1.62 -3.76 -1.47
N SER A 223 2.70 -3.89 -0.70
CA SER A 223 3.43 -2.75 -0.16
C SER A 223 4.09 -1.90 -1.25
N VAL A 224 4.60 -2.55 -2.30
CA VAL A 224 5.15 -1.89 -3.49
C VAL A 224 4.09 -1.04 -4.19
N VAL A 225 2.84 -1.53 -4.30
CA VAL A 225 1.72 -0.78 -4.90
C VAL A 225 1.44 0.49 -4.12
N TYR A 226 1.21 0.39 -2.81
CA TYR A 226 0.92 1.56 -1.98
C TYR A 226 2.08 2.55 -1.93
N ALA A 227 3.31 2.05 -1.79
CA ALA A 227 4.48 2.91 -1.73
C ALA A 227 4.73 3.64 -3.07
N SER A 228 4.39 3.03 -4.21
CA SER A 228 4.46 3.69 -5.51
C SER A 228 3.40 4.80 -5.64
N LEU A 229 2.16 4.54 -5.20
CA LEU A 229 1.09 5.54 -5.17
C LEU A 229 1.44 6.74 -4.28
N PHE A 230 1.88 6.48 -3.04
CA PHE A 230 2.30 7.55 -2.13
C PHE A 230 3.55 8.26 -2.63
N GLY A 231 4.51 7.52 -3.20
CA GLY A 231 5.68 8.05 -3.86
C GLY A 231 5.30 9.07 -4.92
N ALA A 232 4.40 8.73 -5.84
CA ALA A 232 3.94 9.63 -6.88
C ALA A 232 3.27 10.89 -6.33
N VAL A 233 2.38 10.73 -5.33
CA VAL A 233 1.74 11.88 -4.68
C VAL A 233 2.78 12.79 -4.01
N LEU A 234 3.73 12.24 -3.26
CA LEU A 234 4.80 13.00 -2.60
C LEU A 234 5.75 13.65 -3.61
N GLY A 235 6.08 12.95 -4.71
CA GLY A 235 6.91 13.45 -5.82
C GLY A 235 6.29 14.66 -6.51
N SER A 236 4.97 14.70 -6.64
CA SER A 236 4.24 15.84 -7.20
C SER A 236 4.30 17.12 -6.33
N MET A 237 4.72 17.01 -5.06
CA MET A 237 4.74 18.12 -4.11
C MET A 237 6.05 18.90 -4.17
N ARG A 238 6.02 20.12 -4.73
CA ARG A 238 7.20 21.00 -4.88
C ARG A 238 7.96 21.33 -3.58
N ALA A 239 7.30 21.21 -2.43
CA ALA A 239 7.91 21.46 -1.13
C ALA A 239 8.73 20.26 -0.61
N LEU A 240 8.67 19.13 -1.31
CA LEU A 240 9.38 17.90 -1.01
C LEU A 240 10.34 17.56 -2.14
N ARG A 241 11.45 16.91 -1.79
CA ARG A 241 12.28 16.17 -2.73
C ARG A 241 12.15 14.72 -2.35
N THR A 242 11.44 13.98 -3.18
CA THR A 242 11.15 12.57 -2.95
C THR A 242 12.07 11.74 -3.81
N SER A 243 12.75 10.77 -3.21
CA SER A 243 13.52 9.75 -3.90
C SER A 243 12.87 8.40 -3.66
N LEU A 244 12.76 7.59 -4.71
CA LEU A 244 12.16 6.26 -4.66
C LEU A 244 13.22 5.24 -5.02
N VAL A 245 13.62 4.45 -4.05
CA VAL A 245 14.61 3.39 -4.20
C VAL A 245 13.90 2.07 -3.98
N VAL A 246 14.06 1.16 -4.92
CA VAL A 246 13.53 -0.18 -4.82
C VAL A 246 14.69 -1.17 -4.84
N PHE A 247 14.58 -2.23 -4.06
CA PHE A 247 15.70 -3.14 -3.88
C PHE A 247 15.27 -4.60 -3.67
N ASP A 248 16.17 -5.47 -4.08
CA ASP A 248 16.19 -6.91 -3.88
C ASP A 248 17.66 -7.28 -3.56
N THR A 249 18.34 -8.06 -4.41
CA THR A 249 19.79 -8.22 -4.48
C THR A 249 20.51 -7.04 -5.17
N ALA A 250 19.78 -6.26 -5.95
CA ALA A 250 20.23 -5.04 -6.58
C ALA A 250 19.47 -3.83 -6.01
N VAL A 251 19.96 -2.64 -6.33
CA VAL A 251 19.31 -1.39 -5.96
C VAL A 251 19.01 -0.63 -7.24
N VAL A 252 17.75 -0.25 -7.42
CA VAL A 252 17.27 0.53 -8.56
C VAL A 252 16.66 1.81 -8.03
N ASP A 253 17.11 2.93 -8.59
CA ASP A 253 16.56 4.24 -8.31
C ASP A 253 15.47 4.56 -9.32
N LEU A 254 14.24 4.66 -8.85
CA LEU A 254 13.05 4.96 -9.63
C LEU A 254 12.55 6.40 -9.42
N THR A 255 13.41 7.29 -8.92
CA THR A 255 13.06 8.70 -8.64
C THR A 255 12.55 9.42 -9.89
N ASP A 256 13.09 9.12 -11.08
CA ASP A 256 12.68 9.75 -12.34
C ASP A 256 11.32 9.23 -12.86
N GLN A 257 10.84 8.11 -12.34
CA GLN A 257 9.57 7.48 -12.71
C GLN A 257 8.44 7.83 -11.73
N LEU A 258 8.70 8.66 -10.70
CA LEU A 258 7.71 9.05 -9.70
C LEU A 258 6.43 9.66 -10.29
N ASP A 259 6.51 10.29 -11.47
CA ASP A 259 5.35 10.90 -12.13
C ASP A 259 4.40 9.86 -12.78
N ASP A 260 4.85 8.61 -12.94
CA ASP A 260 4.06 7.50 -13.48
C ASP A 260 4.17 6.26 -12.55
N PRO A 261 3.23 6.09 -11.61
CA PRO A 261 3.24 4.94 -10.72
C PRO A 261 3.11 3.61 -11.47
N VAL A 262 2.56 3.56 -12.70
CA VAL A 262 2.51 2.32 -13.47
C VAL A 262 3.91 1.92 -13.91
N ASP A 263 4.70 2.87 -14.40
CA ASP A 263 6.09 2.60 -14.79
C ASP A 263 6.96 2.20 -13.59
N VAL A 264 6.72 2.79 -12.41
CA VAL A 264 7.35 2.31 -11.17
C VAL A 264 7.02 0.84 -10.92
N LEU A 265 5.73 0.49 -10.96
CA LEU A 265 5.28 -0.87 -10.66
C LEU A 265 5.81 -1.90 -11.66
N PHE A 266 5.79 -1.61 -12.96
CA PHE A 266 6.32 -2.53 -13.98
C PHE A 266 7.86 -2.48 -14.11
N GLY A 267 8.51 -1.45 -13.55
CA GLY A 267 9.96 -1.38 -13.37
C GLY A 267 10.46 -2.21 -12.19
N THR A 268 9.56 -2.71 -11.33
CA THR A 268 9.90 -3.61 -10.23
C THR A 268 9.98 -5.07 -10.72
N GLN A 269 11.09 -5.76 -10.43
CA GLN A 269 11.23 -7.19 -10.70
C GLN A 269 11.03 -7.93 -9.37
N LEU A 270 9.88 -8.54 -9.19
CA LEU A 270 9.54 -9.31 -7.98
C LEU A 270 10.29 -10.65 -8.02
N GLY A 271 11.48 -10.72 -7.43
CA GLY A 271 12.20 -11.98 -7.30
C GLY A 271 13.68 -11.83 -6.96
N GLY A 272 14.16 -12.64 -6.02
CA GLY A 272 15.55 -12.61 -5.56
C GLY A 272 15.65 -12.59 -4.04
N GLY A 273 16.86 -12.77 -3.51
CA GLY A 273 17.13 -12.47 -2.10
C GLY A 273 17.07 -10.96 -1.81
N THR A 274 17.19 -10.58 -0.56
CA THR A 274 17.10 -9.18 -0.12
C THR A 274 18.45 -8.72 0.43
N ASP A 275 18.97 -7.57 0.01
CA ASP A 275 20.18 -6.93 0.56
C ASP A 275 19.85 -5.53 1.08
N ILE A 276 19.36 -5.49 2.33
CA ILE A 276 18.94 -4.25 2.99
C ILE A 276 20.16 -3.36 3.27
N ASN A 277 21.29 -3.95 3.67
CA ASN A 277 22.56 -3.26 3.86
C ASN A 277 22.95 -2.43 2.62
N ARG A 278 22.88 -3.03 1.43
CA ARG A 278 23.19 -2.35 0.17
C ARG A 278 22.19 -1.25 -0.15
N ALA A 279 20.91 -1.47 0.09
CA ALA A 279 19.88 -0.45 -0.08
C ALA A 279 20.12 0.76 0.83
N LEU A 280 20.42 0.53 2.12
CA LEU A 280 20.77 1.59 3.07
C LEU A 280 22.03 2.33 2.66
N ALA A 281 23.05 1.64 2.13
CA ALA A 281 24.27 2.26 1.62
C ALA A 281 23.99 3.20 0.43
N TYR A 282 23.10 2.81 -0.48
CA TYR A 282 22.68 3.68 -1.59
C TYR A 282 21.91 4.89 -1.07
N CYS A 283 20.94 4.66 -0.17
CA CYS A 283 20.14 5.73 0.42
C CYS A 283 21.00 6.75 1.19
N GLU A 284 22.03 6.30 1.91
CA GLU A 284 23.00 7.18 2.58
C GLU A 284 23.67 8.15 1.60
N GLY A 285 23.92 7.74 0.35
CA GLY A 285 24.45 8.59 -0.71
C GLY A 285 23.46 9.65 -1.22
N LEU A 286 22.16 9.47 -1.02
CA LEU A 286 21.12 10.44 -1.40
C LEU A 286 20.90 11.53 -0.34
N VAL A 287 21.33 11.27 0.91
CA VAL A 287 21.15 12.19 2.04
C VAL A 287 22.09 13.38 1.91
N ALA A 288 21.56 14.53 1.48
CA ALA A 288 22.30 15.79 1.46
C ALA A 288 22.12 16.63 2.74
N ARG A 289 20.95 16.53 3.39
CA ARG A 289 20.57 17.33 4.56
C ARG A 289 19.98 16.41 5.64
N PRO A 290 20.81 15.74 6.45
CA PRO A 290 20.35 14.73 7.40
C PRO A 290 19.18 15.17 8.28
N ALA A 291 19.31 16.33 8.94
CA ALA A 291 18.27 16.89 9.82
C ALA A 291 16.95 17.28 9.12
N GLU A 292 16.92 17.31 7.79
CA GLU A 292 15.72 17.57 6.99
C GLU A 292 15.26 16.35 6.19
N THR A 293 15.90 15.19 6.40
CA THR A 293 15.63 13.96 5.66
C THR A 293 14.84 12.97 6.50
N VAL A 294 13.76 12.43 5.92
CA VAL A 294 13.04 11.27 6.42
C VAL A 294 13.34 10.10 5.50
N LEU A 295 13.88 9.00 6.05
CA LEU A 295 14.07 7.76 5.33
C LEU A 295 13.04 6.75 5.82
N VAL A 296 12.21 6.24 4.91
CA VAL A 296 11.22 5.21 5.20
C VAL A 296 11.64 3.93 4.52
N LEU A 297 12.02 2.93 5.32
CA LEU A 297 12.32 1.58 4.86
C LEU A 297 11.05 0.73 4.94
N ILE A 298 10.61 0.17 3.82
CA ILE A 298 9.43 -0.69 3.71
C ILE A 298 9.92 -2.09 3.35
N SER A 299 9.95 -3.00 4.33
CA SER A 299 10.52 -4.34 4.20
C SER A 299 9.99 -5.26 5.30
N ASP A 300 10.01 -6.57 5.05
CA ASP A 300 9.82 -7.60 6.07
C ASP A 300 11.09 -7.83 6.93
N LEU A 301 12.16 -7.08 6.66
CA LEU A 301 13.43 -7.06 7.40
C LEU A 301 14.24 -8.36 7.36
N TYR A 302 13.90 -9.31 6.48
CA TYR A 302 14.75 -10.46 6.24
C TYR A 302 16.00 -10.01 5.47
N GLU A 303 17.14 -9.98 6.17
CA GLU A 303 18.41 -9.56 5.59
C GLU A 303 19.16 -10.76 4.98
N GLY A 304 19.41 -10.71 3.68
CA GLY A 304 20.28 -11.65 2.95
C GLY A 304 21.73 -11.18 2.81
N GLY A 305 22.00 -9.90 3.10
CA GLY A 305 23.33 -9.30 3.17
C GLY A 305 24.02 -9.45 4.53
N VAL A 306 24.92 -8.52 4.85
CA VAL A 306 25.68 -8.55 6.12
C VAL A 306 24.95 -7.77 7.20
N ARG A 307 24.18 -8.48 8.04
CA ARG A 307 23.38 -7.91 9.14
C ARG A 307 24.11 -6.91 10.03
N GLU A 308 25.35 -7.21 10.43
CA GLU A 308 26.13 -6.29 11.28
C GLU A 308 26.42 -4.95 10.59
N GLU A 309 26.61 -4.97 9.26
CA GLU A 309 26.80 -3.76 8.48
C GLU A 309 25.51 -2.98 8.31
N MET A 310 24.39 -3.69 8.04
CA MET A 310 23.06 -3.10 7.99
C MET A 310 22.77 -2.29 9.26
N LEU A 311 22.94 -2.90 10.43
CA LEU A 311 22.71 -2.24 11.73
C LEU A 311 23.66 -1.07 11.97
N ARG A 312 24.93 -1.17 11.55
CA ARG A 312 25.90 -0.08 11.67
C ARG A 312 25.53 1.11 10.78
N ARG A 313 25.07 0.86 9.55
CA ARG A 313 24.62 1.92 8.63
C ARG A 313 23.33 2.57 9.13
N ALA A 314 22.37 1.77 9.58
CA ALA A 314 21.15 2.27 10.19
C ALA A 314 21.47 3.21 11.37
N ARG A 315 22.41 2.82 12.25
CA ARG A 315 22.92 3.70 13.32
C ARG A 315 23.56 4.98 12.78
N SER A 316 24.44 4.88 11.78
CA SER A 316 25.11 6.04 11.15
C SER A 316 24.10 7.06 10.64
N LEU A 317 23.05 6.60 9.96
CA LEU A 317 21.97 7.45 9.47
C LEU A 317 21.26 8.19 10.61
N VAL A 318 20.86 7.48 11.67
CA VAL A 318 20.22 8.09 12.84
C VAL A 318 21.15 9.08 13.54
N GLU A 319 22.41 8.71 13.77
CA GLU A 319 23.41 9.58 14.41
C GLU A 319 23.72 10.83 13.58
N SER A 320 23.61 10.75 12.25
CA SER A 320 23.76 11.90 11.35
C SER A 320 22.60 12.90 11.44
N GLY A 321 21.46 12.48 12.02
CA GLY A 321 20.25 13.28 12.18
C GLY A 321 19.13 12.95 11.19
N VAL A 322 19.27 11.89 10.37
CA VAL A 322 18.17 11.40 9.53
C VAL A 322 17.10 10.77 10.40
N GLN A 323 15.84 11.09 10.14
CA GLN A 323 14.72 10.39 10.76
C GLN A 323 14.44 9.11 9.98
N VAL A 324 14.95 7.98 10.48
CA VAL A 324 14.73 6.67 9.88
C VAL A 324 13.48 6.03 10.49
N ILE A 325 12.61 5.46 9.66
CA ILE A 325 11.39 4.74 10.05
C ILE A 325 11.36 3.42 9.29
N ALA A 326 11.09 2.31 9.97
CA ALA A 326 10.92 1.00 9.35
C ALA A 326 9.45 0.58 9.40
N LEU A 327 8.85 0.41 8.22
CA LEU A 327 7.49 -0.07 8.05
C LEU A 327 7.51 -1.55 7.68
N LEU A 328 6.96 -2.35 8.58
CA LEU A 328 6.76 -3.77 8.36
C LEU A 328 5.55 -3.97 7.45
N ALA A 329 5.69 -4.78 6.42
CA ALA A 329 4.55 -5.14 5.59
C ALA A 329 3.50 -5.90 6.42
N LEU A 330 2.24 -5.49 6.29
CA LEU A 330 1.10 -6.30 6.69
C LEU A 330 0.74 -7.16 5.49
N ALA A 331 0.81 -8.47 5.64
CA ALA A 331 0.09 -9.35 4.73
C ALA A 331 -1.38 -9.31 5.15
N ASP A 332 -2.29 -8.91 4.25
CA ASP A 332 -3.75 -8.95 4.49
C ASP A 332 -4.26 -10.39 4.77
N SER A 333 -3.38 -11.40 4.72
CA SER A 333 -3.60 -12.79 5.15
C SER A 333 -3.45 -13.04 6.66
N GLY A 334 -3.18 -12.01 7.47
CA GLY A 334 -3.31 -12.08 8.94
C GLY A 334 -2.17 -12.77 9.69
N THR A 335 -1.06 -13.12 9.03
CA THR A 335 0.16 -13.56 9.70
C THR A 335 1.29 -12.57 9.41
N PRO A 336 1.72 -11.75 10.38
CA PRO A 336 2.88 -10.87 10.20
C PRO A 336 4.11 -11.74 9.96
N SER A 337 4.67 -11.70 8.75
CA SER A 337 5.92 -12.37 8.43
C SER A 337 7.00 -11.30 8.34
N TYR A 338 7.81 -11.15 9.40
CA TYR A 338 8.96 -10.27 9.45
C TYR A 338 10.05 -10.83 10.35
N ASP A 339 11.30 -10.39 10.18
CA ASP A 339 12.41 -10.75 11.05
C ASP A 339 12.33 -9.98 12.38
N GLY A 340 11.88 -10.67 13.43
CA GLY A 340 11.72 -10.10 14.78
C GLY A 340 13.04 -9.66 15.43
N ASP A 341 14.15 -10.33 15.12
CA ASP A 341 15.46 -10.00 15.70
C ASP A 341 16.02 -8.71 15.06
N ASN A 342 15.81 -8.51 13.76
CA ASN A 342 16.16 -7.26 13.08
C ASN A 342 15.22 -6.13 13.49
N ALA A 343 13.91 -6.39 13.61
CA ALA A 343 12.95 -5.38 14.07
C ALA A 343 13.29 -4.87 15.49
N ALA A 344 13.61 -5.77 16.41
CA ALA A 344 14.05 -5.42 17.76
C ALA A 344 15.37 -4.63 17.74
N ALA A 345 16.35 -5.09 16.96
CA ALA A 345 17.64 -4.42 16.86
C ALA A 345 17.54 -3.00 16.27
N LEU A 346 16.70 -2.78 15.26
CA LEU A 346 16.44 -1.44 14.72
C LEU A 346 15.73 -0.55 15.75
N THR A 347 14.77 -1.10 16.50
CA THR A 347 14.10 -0.38 17.59
C THR A 347 15.07 0.06 18.68
N ASP A 348 16.02 -0.81 19.07
CA ASP A 348 17.08 -0.50 20.03
C ASP A 348 18.04 0.61 19.54
N LEU A 349 18.15 0.79 18.22
CA LEU A 349 18.88 1.90 17.61
C LEU A 349 18.09 3.21 17.57
N GLY A 350 16.86 3.22 18.09
CA GLY A 350 15.95 4.37 18.05
C GLY A 350 15.20 4.51 16.72
N ILE A 351 15.13 3.45 15.91
CA ILE A 351 14.37 3.43 14.65
C ILE A 351 12.98 2.85 14.93
N PRO A 352 11.91 3.66 14.87
CA PRO A 352 10.54 3.18 15.03
C PRO A 352 10.25 2.10 13.99
N THR A 353 9.93 0.90 14.45
CA THR A 353 9.69 -0.27 13.60
C THR A 353 8.31 -0.85 13.90
N PHE A 354 7.38 -0.75 12.96
CA PHE A 354 6.00 -1.18 13.15
C PHE A 354 5.28 -1.42 11.83
N ALA A 355 4.18 -2.16 11.90
CA ALA A 355 3.24 -2.30 10.80
C ALA A 355 2.34 -1.07 10.69
N CYS A 356 2.15 -0.54 9.48
CA CYS A 356 1.28 0.61 9.22
C CYS A 356 0.32 0.27 8.10
N THR A 357 -0.98 0.43 8.33
CA THR A 357 -1.95 0.34 7.23
C THR A 357 -1.78 1.54 6.29
N PRO A 358 -2.09 1.37 4.99
CA PRO A 358 -1.98 2.44 4.00
C PRO A 358 -2.74 3.72 4.39
N ASP A 359 -3.90 3.57 5.02
CA ASP A 359 -4.73 4.71 5.46
C ASP A 359 -4.06 5.61 6.50
N LEU A 360 -3.12 5.08 7.28
CA LEU A 360 -2.39 5.81 8.31
C LEU A 360 -1.07 6.41 7.80
N PHE A 361 -0.61 5.98 6.62
CA PHE A 361 0.65 6.46 6.02
C PHE A 361 0.69 7.99 5.82
N PRO A 362 -0.38 8.67 5.36
CA PRO A 362 -0.42 10.14 5.31
C PRO A 362 -0.15 10.82 6.65
N ASP A 363 -0.74 10.29 7.72
CA ASP A 363 -0.64 10.86 9.07
C ASP A 363 0.74 10.59 9.69
N LEU A 364 1.31 9.41 9.41
CA LEU A 364 2.69 9.06 9.72
C LEU A 364 3.67 10.05 9.08
N MET A 365 3.57 10.25 7.76
CA MET A 365 4.44 11.17 7.03
C MET A 365 4.29 12.60 7.55
N ALA A 366 3.07 13.00 7.88
CA ALA A 366 2.81 14.29 8.50
C ALA A 366 3.48 14.42 9.88
N ALA A 367 3.52 13.38 10.70
CA ALA A 367 4.23 13.36 11.98
C ALA A 367 5.76 13.39 11.79
N ALA A 368 6.29 12.62 10.84
CA ALA A 368 7.71 12.57 10.50
C ALA A 368 8.22 13.93 10.02
N ILE A 369 7.50 14.59 9.12
CA ILE A 369 7.86 15.93 8.63
C ILE A 369 7.92 16.98 9.76
N ARG A 370 7.17 16.77 10.85
CA ARG A 370 7.18 17.64 12.02
C ARG A 370 8.26 17.28 13.05
N HIS A 371 9.04 16.22 12.82
CA HIS A 371 9.92 15.59 13.81
C HIS A 371 9.20 15.32 15.14
N GLU A 372 7.96 14.85 15.06
CA GLU A 372 7.29 14.29 16.22
C GLU A 372 7.91 12.94 16.59
N ASP A 373 7.72 12.53 17.84
CA ASP A 373 8.10 11.19 18.30
C ASP A 373 7.18 10.15 17.64
N ILE A 374 7.73 9.45 16.65
CA ILE A 374 7.01 8.47 15.84
C ILE A 374 6.70 7.21 16.66
N SER A 375 7.53 6.84 17.63
CA SER A 375 7.24 5.71 18.51
C SER A 375 6.01 6.01 19.37
N SER A 376 5.90 7.23 19.89
CA SER A 376 4.70 7.70 20.59
C SER A 376 3.48 7.78 19.66
N TRP A 377 3.66 8.26 18.43
CA TRP A 377 2.59 8.29 17.42
C TRP A 377 2.06 6.88 17.10
N ALA A 378 2.97 5.92 16.89
CA ALA A 378 2.65 4.53 16.60
C ALA A 378 1.84 3.90 17.74
N ALA A 379 2.27 4.11 18.99
CA ALA A 379 1.57 3.60 20.17
C ALA A 379 0.13 4.14 20.33
N VAL A 380 -0.17 5.34 19.82
CA VAL A 380 -1.51 5.92 19.87
C VAL A 380 -2.39 5.44 18.72
N ASN A 381 -1.84 5.32 17.52
CA ASN A 381 -2.63 5.10 16.30
C ASN A 381 -2.71 3.64 15.85
N LEU A 382 -1.83 2.76 16.35
CA LEU A 382 -1.77 1.35 15.96
C LEU A 382 -2.26 0.39 17.05
N SER A 383 -2.51 0.88 18.26
CA SER A 383 -2.97 0.07 19.40
C SER A 383 -4.49 -0.17 19.42
N GLY A 384 -5.11 -0.23 18.24
CA GLY A 384 -6.57 -0.33 18.05
C GLY A 384 -7.07 -1.75 17.88
#